data_AF-A0A8S9A534-F1
#
_entry.id   AF-A0A8S9A534-F1
#
_cell.length_a   1.000
_cell.length_b   1.000
_cell.length_c   1.000
_cell.angle_alpha   90.00
_cell.angle_beta   90.00
_cell.angle_gamma   90.00
#
_symmetry.space_group_name_H-M   'P 1'
#
loop_
_entity.id
_entity.type
_entity.pdbx_description
1 polymer ?
#
loop_
_entity_poly.entity_id
_entity_poly.type
_entity_poly.pdbx_seq_one_letter_code
_entity_poly.pdbx_strand_id
1 'polypeptide(L)'
;MAKRKRETAGKGQNNKRTARGKAKNKASKMEAYEELLVWAKDKGIILNGVEPRRILGRGMGIENQTILTIPSNTLRTYETVHPSIACALPDISIHGLLAADLAFDPSPSVKYQQWNAVCPTREDVWDSLPLAWDCRLREFLPKKALELLLKQEAKFEKDWSMVQQSKLLSPKSGEKEDESSEEEEGQKLNKTITRDDYLYAWLLVNTRTFYHETPKTKKFKKEDKMVLQPVADLFNHTSYDPSAEEKEGGNKKTCSVAFSPTAFTITTTRPYSAGEEVYICYGNHSNDFLLIEYGFLFDENVWDEVCIDDAILPLLEKFQLPPLTTQPPKKPARRLNERGKKDPKSQSTEKQPPKFPKDLLEETGFLGNYNLDPRNPTGCYRTQVALRAISALSSSSSSSSSSSSLTSPQAQQGEKKFRAFVDYGQDPWEESPEEQAKLNAMLAQALRQWSGDVVGKNMKVLEGLGNLECRQGREGEGEGEGVVGRECHRDTLLMRWRQVGRMVDRALEELEG
;
A
#
# COMPACT_ATOMS: atom_id res chain seq x y z
N MET A 1 -15.72 -51.22 48.69
CA MET A 1 -14.54 -51.27 47.81
C MET A 1 -14.95 -50.89 46.39
N ALA A 2 -14.14 -50.04 45.74
CA ALA A 2 -14.08 -49.72 44.30
C ALA A 2 -15.31 -49.13 43.58
N LYS A 3 -15.35 -47.78 43.46
CA LYS A 3 -16.00 -47.07 42.34
C LYS A 3 -14.92 -46.68 41.32
N ARG A 4 -15.00 -47.21 40.10
CA ARG A 4 -14.08 -46.92 38.98
C ARG A 4 -14.37 -45.55 38.36
N LYS A 5 -13.34 -44.70 38.25
CA LYS A 5 -13.30 -43.50 37.39
C LYS A 5 -13.23 -43.92 35.91
N ARG A 6 -14.03 -43.29 35.05
CA ARG A 6 -13.81 -43.20 33.59
C ARG A 6 -13.35 -41.77 33.30
N GLU A 7 -12.06 -41.59 33.03
CA GLU A 7 -11.49 -40.34 32.54
C GLU A 7 -11.24 -40.43 31.01
N THR A 8 -11.86 -39.49 30.30
CA THR A 8 -11.46 -38.83 29.04
C THR A 8 -10.41 -39.49 28.13
N ALA A 9 -10.87 -40.10 27.01
CA ALA A 9 -10.02 -40.55 25.90
C ALA A 9 -10.18 -39.74 24.58
N GLY A 10 -10.81 -38.55 24.62
CA GLY A 10 -11.21 -37.80 23.42
C GLY A 10 -10.24 -36.71 22.92
N LYS A 11 -9.35 -36.16 23.76
CA LYS A 11 -8.51 -34.99 23.38
C LYS A 11 -7.15 -35.34 22.74
N GLY A 12 -6.68 -36.58 22.86
CA GLY A 12 -5.37 -37.00 22.33
C GLY A 12 -5.33 -37.39 20.84
N GLN A 13 -6.47 -37.78 20.26
CA GLN A 13 -6.54 -38.21 18.85
C GLN A 13 -6.67 -37.04 17.86
N ASN A 14 -7.33 -35.94 18.25
CA ASN A 14 -7.52 -34.78 17.36
C ASN A 14 -6.19 -34.03 17.13
N ASN A 15 -5.38 -33.83 18.18
CA ASN A 15 -4.06 -33.20 18.04
C ASN A 15 -3.04 -34.06 17.27
N LYS A 16 -3.13 -35.39 17.34
CA LYS A 16 -2.28 -36.28 16.52
C LYS A 16 -2.67 -36.28 15.05
N ARG A 17 -3.98 -36.19 14.72
CA ARG A 17 -4.46 -36.11 13.34
C ARG A 17 -4.09 -34.79 12.67
N THR A 18 -4.22 -33.66 13.37
CA THR A 18 -3.83 -32.33 12.86
C THR A 18 -2.32 -32.20 12.70
N ALA A 19 -1.52 -32.71 13.63
CA ALA A 19 -0.06 -32.72 13.50
C ALA A 19 0.43 -33.60 12.34
N ARG A 20 -0.18 -34.78 12.13
CA ARG A 20 0.14 -35.68 11.01
C ARG A 20 -0.26 -35.08 9.66
N GLY A 21 -1.39 -34.37 9.59
CA GLY A 21 -1.80 -33.61 8.41
C GLY A 21 -0.83 -32.47 8.08
N LYS A 22 -0.43 -31.67 9.08
CA LYS A 22 0.58 -30.60 8.91
C LYS A 22 1.94 -31.14 8.45
N ALA A 23 2.38 -32.28 8.97
CA ALA A 23 3.63 -32.92 8.55
C ALA A 23 3.57 -33.45 7.10
N LYS A 24 2.45 -34.06 6.70
CA LYS A 24 2.24 -34.54 5.33
C LYS A 24 2.19 -33.39 4.31
N ASN A 25 1.49 -32.30 4.64
CA ASN A 25 1.48 -31.09 3.80
C ASN A 25 2.86 -30.45 3.69
N LYS A 26 3.65 -30.47 4.78
CA LYS A 26 5.03 -29.99 4.77
C LYS A 26 5.93 -30.81 3.85
N ALA A 27 5.82 -32.15 3.87
CA ALA A 27 6.59 -33.03 3.00
C ALA A 27 6.25 -32.81 1.51
N SER A 28 4.96 -32.78 1.17
CA SER A 28 4.48 -32.54 -0.20
C SER A 28 4.92 -31.17 -0.74
N LYS A 29 4.96 -30.13 0.11
CA LYS A 29 5.43 -28.81 -0.31
C LYS A 29 6.94 -28.76 -0.53
N MET A 30 7.73 -29.55 0.21
CA MET A 30 9.18 -29.68 -0.04
C MET A 30 9.46 -30.37 -1.37
N GLU A 31 8.71 -31.44 -1.68
CA GLU A 31 8.79 -32.13 -2.98
C GLU A 31 8.52 -31.14 -4.13
N ALA A 32 7.52 -30.25 -4.00
CA ALA A 32 7.23 -29.24 -5.02
C ALA A 32 8.39 -28.23 -5.25
N TYR A 33 9.13 -27.84 -4.21
CA TYR A 33 10.29 -26.97 -4.36
C TYR A 33 11.46 -27.68 -5.04
N GLU A 34 11.68 -28.97 -4.75
CA GLU A 34 12.70 -29.76 -5.43
C GLU A 34 12.38 -29.91 -6.92
N GLU A 35 11.12 -30.22 -7.25
CA GLU A 35 10.64 -30.28 -8.64
C GLU A 35 10.77 -28.92 -9.36
N LEU A 36 10.50 -27.81 -8.68
CA LEU A 36 10.74 -26.47 -9.22
C LEU A 36 12.20 -26.24 -9.57
N LEU A 37 13.14 -26.64 -8.71
CA LEU A 37 14.57 -26.44 -8.97
C LEU A 37 15.08 -27.27 -10.15
N VAL A 38 14.58 -28.51 -10.30
CA VAL A 38 14.87 -29.34 -11.47
C VAL A 38 14.35 -28.66 -12.73
N TRP A 39 13.08 -28.24 -12.73
CA TRP A 39 12.49 -27.51 -13.85
C TRP A 39 13.25 -26.21 -14.15
N ALA A 40 13.63 -25.45 -13.13
CA ALA A 40 14.35 -24.19 -13.27
C ALA A 40 15.70 -24.40 -13.97
N LYS A 41 16.44 -25.42 -13.55
CA LYS A 41 17.72 -25.81 -14.17
C LYS A 41 17.54 -26.19 -15.64
N ASP A 42 16.52 -26.98 -15.96
CA ASP A 42 16.21 -27.38 -17.34
C ASP A 42 15.83 -26.18 -18.23
N LYS A 43 15.28 -25.12 -17.63
CA LYS A 43 15.00 -23.84 -18.29
C LYS A 43 16.21 -22.89 -18.35
N GLY A 44 17.37 -23.30 -17.84
CA GLY A 44 18.59 -22.49 -17.82
C GLY A 44 18.62 -21.42 -16.73
N ILE A 45 17.76 -21.51 -15.71
CA ILE A 45 17.83 -20.66 -14.53
C ILE A 45 19.02 -21.11 -13.67
N ILE A 46 19.90 -20.18 -13.35
CA ILE A 46 21.14 -20.44 -12.61
C ILE A 46 20.96 -19.92 -11.19
N LEU A 47 21.02 -20.82 -10.21
CA LEU A 47 21.10 -20.51 -8.79
C LEU A 47 22.53 -20.73 -8.31
N ASN A 48 23.14 -19.72 -7.69
CA ASN A 48 24.50 -19.80 -7.16
C ASN A 48 24.47 -19.62 -5.63
N GLY A 49 24.64 -20.71 -4.89
CA GLY A 49 24.72 -20.66 -3.42
C GLY A 49 23.42 -20.31 -2.70
N VAL A 50 22.28 -20.31 -3.41
CA VAL A 50 20.94 -20.06 -2.86
C VAL A 50 19.98 -21.18 -3.25
N GLU A 51 19.03 -21.48 -2.36
CA GLU A 51 17.97 -22.45 -2.59
C GLU A 51 16.70 -22.03 -1.82
N PRO A 52 15.49 -22.27 -2.37
CA PRO A 52 14.25 -22.12 -1.64
C PRO A 52 14.22 -23.08 -0.43
N ARG A 53 14.16 -22.54 0.78
CA ARG A 53 14.19 -23.33 2.01
C ARG A 53 13.29 -22.72 3.09
N ARG A 54 12.79 -23.58 3.99
CA ARG A 54 12.23 -23.17 5.30
C ARG A 54 13.32 -23.32 6.38
N ILE A 55 13.84 -22.22 6.92
CA ILE A 55 15.21 -22.12 7.46
C ILE A 55 15.40 -22.58 8.94
N LEU A 56 16.54 -23.27 9.22
CA LEU A 56 17.24 -23.46 10.52
C LEU A 56 18.74 -23.87 10.29
N GLY A 57 19.71 -23.19 10.93
CA GLY A 57 21.09 -23.68 11.25
C GLY A 57 22.26 -23.33 10.28
N ARG A 58 23.43 -22.94 10.82
CA ARG A 58 24.51 -22.06 10.26
C ARG A 58 25.63 -22.69 9.39
N GLY A 59 26.27 -21.86 8.55
CA GLY A 59 27.58 -22.02 7.86
C GLY A 59 28.05 -20.70 7.17
N MET A 60 29.14 -20.67 6.36
CA MET A 60 29.93 -19.46 5.94
C MET A 60 29.33 -18.51 4.87
N GLY A 61 29.84 -17.27 4.87
CA GLY A 61 29.46 -16.05 4.12
C GLY A 61 29.92 -15.89 2.65
N ILE A 62 29.09 -15.40 1.70
CA ILE A 62 29.54 -14.93 0.35
C ILE A 62 28.94 -13.56 -0.05
N GLU A 63 29.78 -12.59 -0.48
CA GLU A 63 29.43 -11.20 -0.91
C GLU A 63 29.64 -10.96 -2.42
N ASN A 64 28.87 -10.06 -3.03
CA ASN A 64 29.02 -9.57 -4.42
C ASN A 64 28.94 -10.68 -5.50
N GLN A 65 28.10 -11.68 -5.27
CA GLN A 65 27.88 -12.76 -6.22
C GLN A 65 26.50 -12.64 -6.86
N THR A 66 26.41 -12.85 -8.18
CA THR A 66 25.11 -13.07 -8.84
C THR A 66 24.57 -14.42 -8.38
N ILE A 67 23.57 -14.38 -7.51
CA ILE A 67 22.97 -15.54 -6.86
C ILE A 67 21.84 -16.14 -7.69
N LEU A 68 21.21 -15.35 -8.56
CA LEU A 68 20.16 -15.81 -9.45
C LEU A 68 20.31 -15.16 -10.82
N THR A 69 20.32 -15.97 -11.87
CA THR A 69 20.22 -15.53 -13.28
C THR A 69 19.03 -16.23 -13.93
N ILE A 70 18.08 -15.46 -14.45
CA ILE A 70 16.83 -15.94 -15.05
C ILE A 70 16.82 -15.53 -16.52
N PRO A 71 16.90 -16.47 -17.48
CA PRO A 71 16.82 -16.14 -18.89
C PRO A 71 15.46 -15.52 -19.25
N SER A 72 15.44 -14.48 -20.09
CA SER A 72 14.22 -13.71 -20.40
C SER A 72 13.10 -14.54 -21.05
N ASN A 73 13.42 -15.67 -21.69
CA ASN A 73 12.46 -16.60 -22.30
C ASN A 73 11.70 -17.47 -21.27
N THR A 74 12.09 -17.45 -20.00
CA THR A 74 11.43 -18.19 -18.91
C THR A 74 10.36 -17.37 -18.19
N LEU A 75 10.34 -16.05 -18.42
CA LEU A 75 9.40 -15.12 -17.82
C LEU A 75 7.98 -15.34 -18.36
N ARG A 76 6.97 -15.06 -17.55
CA ARG A 76 5.62 -14.80 -18.09
C ARG A 76 5.50 -13.30 -18.33
N THR A 77 5.27 -12.94 -19.58
CA THR A 77 5.15 -11.56 -20.05
C THR A 77 3.86 -11.42 -20.86
N TYR A 78 3.48 -10.19 -21.21
CA TYR A 78 2.33 -9.98 -22.11
C TYR A 78 2.48 -10.69 -23.47
N GLU A 79 3.71 -11.02 -23.89
CA GLU A 79 4.00 -11.75 -25.14
C GLU A 79 3.85 -13.26 -25.00
N THR A 80 3.88 -13.80 -23.78
CA THR A 80 3.75 -15.25 -23.53
C THR A 80 2.32 -15.68 -23.27
N VAL A 81 1.38 -14.73 -23.20
CA VAL A 81 -0.04 -14.98 -22.97
C VAL A 81 -0.63 -15.77 -24.13
N HIS A 82 -1.53 -16.71 -23.84
CA HIS A 82 -2.17 -17.51 -24.86
C HIS A 82 -2.86 -16.63 -25.94
N PRO A 83 -2.63 -16.86 -27.25
CA PRO A 83 -3.15 -15.99 -28.31
C PRO A 83 -4.66 -15.76 -28.26
N SER A 84 -5.45 -16.77 -27.88
CA SER A 84 -6.91 -16.62 -27.72
C SER A 84 -7.30 -15.65 -26.60
N ILE A 85 -6.53 -15.61 -25.51
CA ILE A 85 -6.75 -14.68 -24.39
C ILE A 85 -6.36 -13.27 -24.83
N ALA A 86 -5.17 -13.11 -25.42
CA ALA A 86 -4.70 -11.83 -25.93
C ALA A 86 -5.65 -11.23 -26.99
N CYS A 87 -6.18 -12.07 -27.88
CA CYS A 87 -7.15 -11.64 -28.89
C CYS A 87 -8.51 -11.26 -28.29
N ALA A 88 -8.96 -11.96 -27.25
CA ALA A 88 -10.24 -11.67 -26.59
C ALA A 88 -10.19 -10.43 -25.68
N LEU A 89 -8.99 -10.01 -25.25
CA LEU A 89 -8.78 -8.92 -24.28
C LEU A 89 -7.75 -7.90 -24.78
N PRO A 90 -7.97 -7.22 -25.93
CA PRO A 90 -6.96 -6.34 -26.53
C PRO A 90 -6.66 -5.07 -25.71
N ASP A 91 -7.65 -4.56 -24.96
CA ASP A 91 -7.56 -3.29 -24.23
C ASP A 91 -7.36 -3.44 -22.71
N ILE A 92 -7.24 -4.69 -22.22
CA ILE A 92 -7.05 -4.96 -20.79
C ILE A 92 -5.65 -4.50 -20.33
N SER A 93 -5.50 -4.18 -19.05
CA SER A 93 -4.17 -3.90 -18.49
C SER A 93 -3.24 -5.12 -18.61
N ILE A 94 -1.92 -4.93 -18.63
CA ILE A 94 -0.99 -6.09 -18.66
C ILE A 94 -1.16 -6.93 -17.39
N HIS A 95 -1.45 -6.30 -16.26
CA HIS A 95 -1.82 -6.98 -15.02
C HIS A 95 -3.02 -7.91 -15.25
N GLY A 96 -4.14 -7.36 -15.71
CA GLY A 96 -5.36 -8.11 -15.96
C GLY A 96 -5.20 -9.21 -17.01
N LEU A 97 -4.35 -8.98 -18.01
CA LEU A 97 -4.02 -9.95 -19.05
C LEU A 97 -3.25 -11.16 -18.48
N LEU A 98 -2.20 -10.92 -17.69
CA LEU A 98 -1.43 -11.98 -17.03
C LEU A 98 -2.30 -12.74 -16.03
N ALA A 99 -3.21 -12.05 -15.35
CA ALA A 99 -4.17 -12.67 -14.45
C ALA A 99 -5.16 -13.58 -15.21
N ALA A 100 -5.62 -13.15 -16.39
CA ALA A 100 -6.49 -13.97 -17.24
C ALA A 100 -5.76 -15.21 -17.73
N ASP A 101 -4.50 -15.07 -18.18
CA ASP A 101 -3.65 -16.19 -18.60
C ASP A 101 -3.49 -17.24 -17.49
N LEU A 102 -3.24 -16.80 -16.25
CA LEU A 102 -3.16 -17.69 -15.09
C LEU A 102 -4.50 -18.34 -14.73
N ALA A 103 -5.61 -17.59 -14.79
CA ALA A 103 -6.92 -18.09 -14.38
C ALA A 103 -7.46 -19.14 -15.37
N PHE A 104 -7.34 -18.86 -16.67
CA PHE A 104 -7.83 -19.72 -17.74
C PHE A 104 -6.90 -20.88 -18.10
N ASP A 105 -5.69 -20.96 -17.51
CA ASP A 105 -4.77 -22.10 -17.67
C ASP A 105 -5.54 -23.41 -17.38
N PRO A 106 -5.88 -24.23 -18.42
CA PRO A 106 -6.89 -25.30 -18.33
C PRO A 106 -6.42 -26.51 -17.50
N SER A 107 -5.11 -26.60 -17.36
CA SER A 107 -4.25 -27.28 -16.40
C SER A 107 -3.04 -26.35 -16.34
N PRO A 108 -2.29 -26.18 -15.23
CA PRO A 108 -1.01 -25.49 -15.32
C PRO A 108 -0.31 -26.04 -16.56
N SER A 109 -0.12 -25.23 -17.60
CA SER A 109 0.49 -25.74 -18.82
C SER A 109 1.71 -26.53 -18.39
N VAL A 110 1.98 -27.71 -18.96
CA VAL A 110 3.18 -28.52 -18.61
C VAL A 110 4.43 -27.62 -18.54
N LYS A 111 4.42 -26.54 -19.33
CA LYS A 111 5.36 -25.43 -19.32
C LYS A 111 5.64 -24.80 -17.94
N TYR A 112 4.64 -24.54 -17.10
CA TYR A 112 4.77 -23.79 -15.84
C TYR A 112 4.22 -24.51 -14.60
N GLN A 113 3.85 -25.79 -14.72
CA GLN A 113 3.22 -26.56 -13.64
C GLN A 113 4.00 -26.54 -12.32
N GLN A 114 5.31 -26.75 -12.38
CA GLN A 114 6.18 -26.78 -11.20
C GLN A 114 6.25 -25.43 -10.50
N TRP A 115 6.19 -24.33 -11.26
CA TRP A 115 6.15 -22.98 -10.69
C TRP A 115 4.79 -22.67 -10.06
N ASN A 116 3.69 -22.99 -10.74
CA ASN A 116 2.35 -22.80 -10.19
C ASN A 116 2.14 -23.58 -8.89
N ALA A 117 2.79 -24.75 -8.74
CA ALA A 117 2.69 -25.60 -7.56
C ALA A 117 3.29 -24.97 -6.28
N VAL A 118 4.18 -23.98 -6.42
CA VAL A 118 4.81 -23.30 -5.29
C VAL A 118 4.21 -21.92 -4.98
N CYS A 119 3.29 -21.43 -5.81
CA CYS A 119 2.54 -20.20 -5.53
C CYS A 119 1.70 -20.36 -4.25
N PRO A 120 1.41 -19.26 -3.51
CA PRO A 120 0.50 -19.33 -2.37
C PRO A 120 -0.84 -19.88 -2.77
N THR A 121 -1.46 -20.59 -1.85
CA THR A 121 -2.81 -21.09 -2.05
C THR A 121 -3.82 -19.94 -2.04
N ARG A 122 -5.04 -20.25 -2.48
CA ARG A 122 -6.15 -19.30 -2.42
C ARG A 122 -6.45 -18.85 -0.99
N GLU A 123 -6.35 -19.77 -0.03
CA GLU A 123 -6.53 -19.46 1.39
C GLU A 123 -5.48 -18.46 1.87
N ASP A 124 -4.20 -18.68 1.53
CA ASP A 124 -3.10 -17.75 1.86
C ASP A 124 -3.36 -16.34 1.33
N VAL A 125 -3.81 -16.22 0.07
CA VAL A 125 -4.16 -14.93 -0.57
C VAL A 125 -5.33 -14.27 0.16
N TRP A 126 -6.39 -15.03 0.43
CA TRP A 126 -7.56 -14.51 1.15
C TRP A 126 -7.27 -14.16 2.61
N ASP A 127 -6.25 -14.75 3.23
CA ASP A 127 -5.86 -14.47 4.61
C ASP A 127 -5.06 -13.18 4.71
N SER A 128 -4.27 -12.89 3.68
CA SER A 128 -3.28 -11.81 3.70
C SER A 128 -3.75 -10.51 3.05
N LEU A 129 -4.52 -10.58 1.95
CA LEU A 129 -4.77 -9.41 1.10
C LEU A 129 -6.14 -8.77 1.35
N PRO A 130 -6.20 -7.47 1.74
CA PRO A 130 -7.45 -6.79 2.08
C PRO A 130 -8.53 -6.77 1.01
N LEU A 131 -8.16 -6.85 -0.28
CA LEU A 131 -9.14 -6.94 -1.38
C LEU A 131 -10.03 -8.19 -1.31
N ALA A 132 -9.57 -9.23 -0.61
CA ALA A 132 -10.33 -10.45 -0.36
C ALA A 132 -11.10 -10.45 0.97
N TRP A 133 -10.90 -9.45 1.83
CA TRP A 133 -11.53 -9.40 3.14
C TRP A 133 -12.97 -8.90 3.06
N ASP A 134 -13.76 -9.12 4.11
CA ASP A 134 -15.10 -8.56 4.24
C ASP A 134 -15.05 -7.02 4.27
N CYS A 135 -15.97 -6.34 3.58
CA CYS A 135 -15.97 -4.88 3.47
C CYS A 135 -16.03 -4.17 4.83
N ARG A 136 -16.71 -4.75 5.82
CA ARG A 136 -16.86 -4.19 7.17
C ARG A 136 -15.53 -4.14 7.92
N LEU A 137 -14.60 -5.06 7.63
CA LEU A 137 -13.25 -5.02 8.22
C LEU A 137 -12.34 -4.01 7.53
N ARG A 138 -12.55 -3.75 6.24
CA ARG A 138 -11.76 -2.77 5.47
C ARG A 138 -11.93 -1.35 5.99
N GLU A 139 -13.06 -1.03 6.61
CA GLU A 139 -13.33 0.28 7.23
C GLU A 139 -12.36 0.62 8.38
N PHE A 140 -11.73 -0.39 8.99
CA PHE A 140 -10.75 -0.20 10.06
C PHE A 140 -9.32 -0.01 9.54
N LEU A 141 -9.08 -0.01 8.23
CA LEU A 141 -7.77 0.31 7.68
C LEU A 141 -7.42 1.78 7.97
N PRO A 142 -6.13 2.10 8.22
CA PRO A 142 -5.68 3.49 8.21
C PRO A 142 -6.08 4.20 6.91
N LYS A 143 -6.33 5.51 6.97
CA LYS A 143 -6.83 6.32 5.84
C LYS A 143 -6.09 6.04 4.54
N LYS A 144 -4.75 5.99 4.58
CA LYS A 144 -3.94 5.79 3.38
C LYS A 144 -4.03 4.37 2.83
N ALA A 145 -4.05 3.36 3.69
CA ALA A 145 -4.31 1.98 3.30
C ALA A 145 -5.71 1.83 2.65
N LEU A 146 -6.73 2.48 3.20
CA LEU A 146 -8.08 2.47 2.60
C LEU A 146 -8.10 3.13 1.21
N GLU A 147 -7.45 4.29 1.05
CA GLU A 147 -7.30 4.95 -0.27
C GLU A 147 -6.60 4.06 -1.30
N LEU A 148 -5.56 3.33 -0.88
CA LEU A 148 -4.84 2.38 -1.73
C LEU A 148 -5.75 1.21 -2.12
N LEU A 149 -6.48 0.65 -1.15
CA LEU A 149 -7.40 -0.46 -1.38
C LEU A 149 -8.50 -0.10 -2.37
N LEU A 150 -9.11 1.08 -2.24
CA LEU A 150 -10.14 1.55 -3.18
C LEU A 150 -9.60 1.69 -4.62
N LYS A 151 -8.34 2.12 -4.77
CA LYS A 151 -7.69 2.17 -6.09
C LYS A 151 -7.40 0.77 -6.63
N GLN A 152 -6.97 -0.15 -5.78
CA GLN A 152 -6.71 -1.55 -6.15
C GLN A 152 -8.02 -2.23 -6.59
N GLU A 153 -9.10 -2.04 -5.83
CA GLU A 153 -10.44 -2.55 -6.14
C GLU A 153 -10.96 -1.99 -7.47
N ALA A 154 -10.82 -0.68 -7.72
CA ALA A 154 -11.21 -0.08 -9.00
C ALA A 154 -10.44 -0.67 -10.20
N LYS A 155 -9.15 -0.98 -10.04
CA LYS A 155 -8.35 -1.66 -11.08
C LYS A 155 -8.86 -3.08 -11.33
N PHE A 156 -9.04 -3.85 -10.25
CA PHE A 156 -9.57 -5.21 -10.33
C PHE A 156 -10.94 -5.26 -11.01
N GLU A 157 -11.88 -4.41 -10.60
CA GLU A 157 -13.23 -4.37 -11.18
C GLU A 157 -13.21 -4.00 -12.67
N LYS A 158 -12.33 -3.07 -13.05
CA LYS A 158 -12.13 -2.73 -14.46
C LYS A 158 -11.67 -3.95 -15.25
N ASP A 159 -10.62 -4.63 -14.81
CA ASP A 159 -10.07 -5.79 -15.52
C ASP A 159 -11.06 -6.97 -15.53
N TRP A 160 -11.71 -7.26 -14.40
CA TRP A 160 -12.72 -8.31 -14.29
C TRP A 160 -13.92 -8.06 -15.20
N SER A 161 -14.40 -6.81 -15.29
CA SER A 161 -15.50 -6.45 -16.20
C SER A 161 -15.16 -6.75 -17.66
N MET A 162 -13.90 -6.54 -18.07
CA MET A 162 -13.44 -6.87 -19.44
C MET A 162 -13.40 -8.38 -19.66
N VAL A 163 -12.93 -9.15 -18.68
CA VAL A 163 -12.96 -10.63 -18.74
C VAL A 163 -14.39 -11.15 -18.79
N GLN A 164 -15.28 -10.61 -17.96
CA GLN A 164 -16.69 -10.98 -17.88
C GLN A 164 -17.43 -10.76 -19.21
N GLN A 165 -17.13 -9.65 -19.90
CA GLN A 165 -17.74 -9.30 -21.18
C GLN A 165 -17.05 -9.94 -22.38
N SER A 166 -15.92 -10.61 -22.17
CA SER A 166 -15.17 -11.25 -23.25
C SER A 166 -15.84 -12.53 -23.77
N LYS A 167 -15.49 -12.89 -24.99
CA LYS A 167 -15.92 -14.15 -25.62
C LYS A 167 -15.37 -15.40 -24.91
N LEU A 168 -14.43 -15.24 -23.97
CA LEU A 168 -13.83 -16.36 -23.21
C LEU A 168 -14.83 -17.00 -22.24
N LEU A 169 -15.79 -16.23 -21.71
CA LEU A 169 -16.83 -16.72 -20.80
C LEU A 169 -18.20 -16.91 -21.47
N SER A 170 -18.32 -16.53 -22.75
CA SER A 170 -19.55 -16.77 -23.50
C SER A 170 -19.66 -18.27 -23.83
N PRO A 171 -20.77 -18.95 -23.52
CA PRO A 171 -20.96 -20.31 -24.00
C PRO A 171 -20.95 -20.28 -25.53
N LYS A 172 -20.18 -21.18 -26.16
CA LYS A 172 -20.32 -21.42 -27.60
C LYS A 172 -21.77 -21.86 -27.85
N SER A 173 -22.60 -20.93 -28.31
CA SER A 173 -23.95 -21.22 -28.75
C SER A 173 -23.86 -22.04 -30.05
N GLY A 174 -24.03 -23.36 -29.92
CA GLY A 174 -24.35 -24.26 -31.03
C GLY A 174 -23.18 -24.64 -31.94
N GLU A 175 -22.35 -25.59 -31.51
CA GLU A 175 -21.63 -26.47 -32.43
C GLU A 175 -22.22 -27.87 -32.25
N LYS A 176 -22.93 -28.36 -33.28
CA LYS A 176 -23.21 -29.78 -33.44
C LYS A 176 -21.86 -30.49 -33.53
N GLU A 177 -21.74 -31.60 -32.81
CA GLU A 177 -20.60 -32.51 -32.90
C GLU A 177 -20.54 -33.07 -34.33
N ASP A 178 -19.73 -32.46 -35.19
CA ASP A 178 -19.24 -33.11 -36.40
C ASP A 178 -17.79 -33.56 -36.14
N GLU A 179 -17.66 -34.86 -35.88
CA GLU A 179 -16.38 -35.59 -35.82
C GLU A 179 -15.75 -35.65 -37.22
N SER A 180 -14.95 -34.65 -37.60
CA SER A 180 -13.81 -34.85 -38.51
C SER A 180 -13.08 -33.54 -38.83
N SER A 181 -12.06 -33.20 -38.05
CA SER A 181 -10.88 -32.54 -38.58
C SER A 181 -9.71 -32.70 -37.60
N GLU A 182 -8.67 -33.37 -38.08
CA GLU A 182 -7.35 -33.41 -37.46
C GLU A 182 -6.72 -32.01 -37.64
N GLU A 183 -6.93 -31.12 -36.68
CA GLU A 183 -6.25 -29.83 -36.60
C GLU A 183 -5.40 -29.78 -35.32
N GLU A 184 -4.24 -29.15 -35.47
CA GLU A 184 -3.07 -29.10 -34.60
C GLU A 184 -3.36 -28.95 -33.09
N GLU A 185 -2.41 -29.43 -32.27
CA GLU A 185 -2.29 -29.42 -30.80
C GLU A 185 -2.47 -28.04 -30.09
N GLY A 186 -3.49 -27.26 -30.45
CA GLY A 186 -3.92 -26.07 -29.74
C GLY A 186 -4.69 -26.46 -28.48
N GLN A 187 -4.06 -26.32 -27.32
CA GLN A 187 -4.70 -26.51 -26.01
C GLN A 187 -5.99 -25.69 -25.92
N LYS A 188 -7.15 -26.35 -26.05
CA LYS A 188 -8.46 -25.70 -25.95
C LYS A 188 -8.66 -25.11 -24.55
N LEU A 189 -8.98 -23.82 -24.50
CA LEU A 189 -9.32 -23.07 -23.30
C LEU A 189 -10.74 -23.43 -22.80
N ASN A 190 -11.00 -24.71 -22.50
CA ASN A 190 -12.33 -25.23 -22.17
C ASN A 190 -12.71 -25.02 -20.68
N LYS A 191 -12.04 -24.09 -19.98
CA LYS A 191 -12.23 -23.85 -18.55
C LYS A 191 -13.05 -22.58 -18.34
N THR A 192 -14.26 -22.72 -17.81
CA THR A 192 -15.00 -21.59 -17.25
C THR A 192 -14.35 -21.19 -15.93
N ILE A 193 -14.10 -19.89 -15.73
CA ILE A 193 -13.55 -19.35 -14.49
C ILE A 193 -14.61 -18.51 -13.75
N THR A 194 -14.54 -18.52 -12.42
CA THR A 194 -15.35 -17.65 -11.56
C THR A 194 -14.64 -16.33 -11.26
N ARG A 195 -15.36 -15.35 -10.70
CA ARG A 195 -14.75 -14.11 -10.19
C ARG A 195 -13.67 -14.38 -9.14
N ASP A 196 -13.87 -15.40 -8.30
CA ASP A 196 -12.90 -15.78 -7.26
C ASP A 196 -11.65 -16.44 -7.84
N ASP A 197 -11.78 -17.21 -8.94
CA ASP A 197 -10.62 -17.75 -9.65
C ASP A 197 -9.78 -16.64 -10.27
N TYR A 198 -10.45 -15.65 -10.87
CA TYR A 198 -9.78 -14.47 -11.43
C TYR A 198 -9.17 -13.58 -10.34
N LEU A 199 -9.88 -13.33 -9.23
CA LEU A 199 -9.37 -12.56 -8.09
C LEU A 199 -8.09 -13.17 -7.52
N TYR A 200 -8.08 -14.49 -7.34
CA TYR A 200 -6.89 -15.21 -6.91
C TYR A 200 -5.71 -14.99 -7.88
N ALA A 201 -5.93 -15.20 -9.18
CA ALA A 201 -4.89 -15.00 -10.19
C ALA A 201 -4.42 -13.53 -10.26
N TRP A 202 -5.34 -12.58 -10.18
CA TRP A 202 -5.06 -11.15 -10.20
C TRP A 202 -4.21 -10.73 -8.99
N LEU A 203 -4.50 -11.26 -7.80
CA LEU A 203 -3.71 -11.03 -6.60
C LEU A 203 -2.34 -11.75 -6.63
N LEU A 204 -2.23 -12.91 -7.29
CA LEU A 204 -0.92 -13.51 -7.55
C LEU A 204 -0.04 -12.58 -8.42
N VAL A 205 -0.61 -11.99 -9.48
CA VAL A 205 0.09 -11.01 -10.31
C VAL A 205 0.46 -9.77 -9.50
N ASN A 206 -0.47 -9.25 -8.70
CA ASN A 206 -0.24 -8.06 -7.88
C ASN A 206 0.98 -8.20 -6.96
N THR A 207 1.10 -9.36 -6.31
CA THR A 207 2.11 -9.61 -5.28
C THR A 207 3.46 -10.10 -5.79
N ARG A 208 3.58 -10.53 -7.06
CA ARG A 208 4.75 -11.29 -7.58
C ARG A 208 5.38 -10.75 -8.84
N THR A 209 4.91 -9.62 -9.35
CA THR A 209 5.49 -9.05 -10.56
C THR A 209 6.72 -8.21 -10.29
N PHE A 210 7.60 -8.20 -11.29
CA PHE A 210 8.81 -7.39 -11.31
C PHE A 210 8.73 -6.38 -12.44
N TYR A 211 9.32 -5.21 -12.22
CA TYR A 211 9.47 -4.23 -13.28
C TYR A 211 10.37 -4.79 -14.40
N HIS A 212 9.89 -4.71 -15.63
CA HIS A 212 10.64 -5.12 -16.81
C HIS A 212 10.34 -4.23 -18.00
N GLU A 213 11.39 -3.65 -18.58
CA GLU A 213 11.29 -2.87 -19.81
C GLU A 213 12.05 -3.56 -20.94
N THR A 214 11.38 -3.76 -22.06
CA THR A 214 11.98 -4.18 -23.33
C THR A 214 11.84 -3.06 -24.36
N PRO A 215 12.56 -3.09 -25.49
CA PRO A 215 12.33 -2.15 -26.57
C PRO A 215 10.87 -2.06 -27.02
N LYS A 216 10.10 -3.15 -26.91
CA LYS A 216 8.66 -3.18 -27.27
C LYS A 216 7.77 -2.56 -26.21
N THR A 217 8.05 -2.81 -24.92
CA THR A 217 7.24 -2.26 -23.80
C THR A 217 7.65 -0.87 -23.37
N LYS A 218 8.76 -0.33 -23.87
CA LYS A 218 9.24 1.02 -23.54
C LYS A 218 8.17 2.11 -23.68
N LYS A 219 7.30 1.99 -24.69
CA LYS A 219 6.18 2.90 -24.97
C LYS A 219 4.98 2.71 -24.05
N PHE A 220 4.91 1.63 -23.29
CA PHE A 220 3.81 1.37 -22.36
C PHE A 220 3.93 2.26 -21.13
N LYS A 221 2.81 2.38 -20.40
CA LYS A 221 2.81 3.03 -19.10
C LYS A 221 3.71 2.26 -18.14
N LYS A 222 4.27 2.95 -17.15
CA LYS A 222 5.15 2.32 -16.16
C LYS A 222 4.49 1.14 -15.44
N GLU A 223 3.20 1.22 -15.16
CA GLU A 223 2.40 0.16 -14.52
C GLU A 223 2.24 -1.10 -15.37
N ASP A 224 2.34 -0.97 -16.70
CA ASP A 224 2.26 -2.10 -17.64
C ASP A 224 3.64 -2.70 -17.97
N LYS A 225 4.72 -2.17 -17.39
CA LYS A 225 6.08 -2.69 -17.54
C LYS A 225 6.36 -3.75 -16.49
N MET A 226 5.58 -4.83 -16.51
CA MET A 226 5.60 -5.87 -15.47
C MET A 226 5.68 -7.28 -16.06
N VAL A 227 6.32 -8.19 -15.32
CA VAL A 227 6.45 -9.63 -15.65
C VAL A 227 6.40 -10.47 -14.40
N LEU A 228 5.99 -11.74 -14.51
CA LEU A 228 6.21 -12.72 -13.45
C LEU A 228 7.52 -13.46 -13.68
N GLN A 229 8.25 -13.71 -12.60
CA GLN A 229 9.57 -14.34 -12.64
C GLN A 229 9.61 -15.58 -11.76
N PRO A 230 9.88 -16.77 -12.33
CA PRO A 230 10.01 -17.98 -11.51
C PRO A 230 11.23 -17.86 -10.60
N VAL A 231 11.13 -18.43 -9.39
CA VAL A 231 12.18 -18.48 -8.36
C VAL A 231 12.46 -17.10 -7.74
N ALA A 232 12.56 -16.03 -8.52
CA ALA A 232 12.74 -14.68 -7.98
C ALA A 232 11.54 -14.20 -7.14
N ASP A 233 10.33 -14.62 -7.47
CA ASP A 233 9.12 -14.31 -6.71
C ASP A 233 9.03 -14.99 -5.33
N LEU A 234 10.02 -15.82 -4.98
CA LEU A 234 10.16 -16.47 -3.67
C LEU A 234 11.04 -15.67 -2.69
N PHE A 235 11.79 -14.66 -3.14
CA PHE A 235 12.57 -13.82 -2.22
C PHE A 235 11.64 -12.93 -1.40
N ASN A 236 11.83 -12.91 -0.09
CA ASN A 236 11.09 -12.04 0.82
C ASN A 236 11.64 -10.60 0.82
N HIS A 237 10.84 -9.69 1.36
CA HIS A 237 11.15 -8.27 1.47
C HIS A 237 12.09 -7.94 2.64
N THR A 238 12.99 -6.99 2.42
CA THR A 238 13.57 -6.16 3.49
C THR A 238 13.54 -4.68 3.09
N SER A 239 13.35 -3.80 4.07
CA SER A 239 13.41 -2.34 3.89
C SER A 239 14.83 -1.77 4.02
N TYR A 240 15.75 -2.55 4.57
CA TYR A 240 17.07 -2.08 5.00
C TYR A 240 18.14 -3.17 4.89
N ASP A 241 19.37 -2.73 4.65
CA ASP A 241 20.57 -3.56 4.75
C ASP A 241 21.36 -3.17 6.02
N PRO A 242 21.41 -4.03 7.06
CA PRO A 242 22.14 -3.74 8.29
C PRO A 242 23.65 -3.55 8.12
N SER A 243 24.22 -4.03 7.00
CA SER A 243 25.63 -3.80 6.67
C SER A 243 25.89 -2.46 5.95
N ALA A 244 24.83 -1.72 5.58
CA ALA A 244 24.96 -0.47 4.84
C ALA A 244 25.37 0.73 5.71
N GLU A 245 25.16 0.68 7.03
CA GLU A 245 25.62 1.72 7.96
C GLU A 245 27.15 1.91 7.93
N GLU A 246 27.90 0.84 7.61
CA GLU A 246 29.36 0.87 7.52
C GLU A 246 29.89 1.34 6.15
N LYS A 247 29.01 1.47 5.14
CA LYS A 247 29.40 1.82 3.76
C LYS A 247 29.05 3.28 3.46
N GLU A 248 30.06 4.15 3.47
CA GLU A 248 29.92 5.55 3.06
C GLU A 248 29.44 5.63 1.59
N GLY A 249 28.25 6.20 1.35
CA GLY A 249 27.62 6.24 0.03
C GLY A 249 27.09 4.88 -0.50
N GLY A 250 27.03 3.85 0.35
CA GLY A 250 26.66 2.48 -0.03
C GLY A 250 25.18 2.27 -0.37
N ASN A 251 24.92 1.34 -1.29
CA ASN A 251 23.57 0.88 -1.61
C ASN A 251 22.91 0.28 -0.36
N LYS A 252 21.87 0.93 0.19
CA LYS A 252 21.12 0.50 1.39
C LYS A 252 20.25 -0.76 1.18
N LYS A 253 20.47 -1.50 0.10
CA LYS A 253 19.71 -2.69 -0.28
C LYS A 253 20.62 -3.89 -0.20
N THR A 254 20.08 -4.99 0.28
CA THR A 254 20.75 -6.28 0.51
C THR A 254 21.06 -7.07 -0.77
N CYS A 255 20.38 -6.72 -1.87
CA CYS A 255 20.62 -7.21 -3.23
C CYS A 255 20.41 -6.08 -4.25
N SER A 256 21.10 -6.15 -5.38
CA SER A 256 20.78 -5.40 -6.59
C SER A 256 20.05 -6.30 -7.60
N VAL A 257 19.10 -5.71 -8.32
CA VAL A 257 18.33 -6.38 -9.38
C VAL A 257 18.63 -5.67 -10.68
N ALA A 258 18.98 -6.41 -11.71
CA ALA A 258 19.23 -5.90 -13.05
C ALA A 258 18.59 -6.80 -14.10
N PHE A 259 18.33 -6.24 -15.28
CA PHE A 259 17.84 -7.00 -16.43
C PHE A 259 18.45 -6.48 -17.72
N SER A 260 18.55 -7.40 -18.68
CA SER A 260 19.00 -7.17 -20.04
C SER A 260 18.00 -7.82 -21.00
N PRO A 261 18.16 -7.65 -22.33
CA PRO A 261 17.35 -8.37 -23.29
C PRO A 261 17.40 -9.90 -23.14
N THR A 262 18.45 -10.45 -22.52
CA THR A 262 18.68 -11.90 -22.43
C THR A 262 18.41 -12.50 -21.05
N ALA A 263 18.57 -11.74 -19.96
CA ALA A 263 18.39 -12.26 -18.61
C ALA A 263 18.06 -11.20 -17.56
N PHE A 264 17.47 -11.65 -16.47
CA PHE A 264 17.41 -10.98 -15.18
C PHE A 264 18.47 -11.53 -14.23
N THR A 265 19.01 -10.68 -13.38
CA THR A 265 20.02 -11.06 -12.40
C THR A 265 19.73 -10.44 -11.04
N ILE A 266 19.91 -11.23 -9.98
CA ILE A 266 19.93 -10.78 -8.59
C ILE A 266 21.34 -11.00 -8.04
N THR A 267 21.95 -9.93 -7.54
CA THR A 267 23.33 -9.93 -7.04
C THR A 267 23.34 -9.44 -5.59
N THR A 268 24.02 -10.18 -4.72
CA THR A 268 24.17 -9.78 -3.31
C THR A 268 25.06 -8.55 -3.20
N THR A 269 24.78 -7.66 -2.27
CA THR A 269 25.57 -6.43 -2.00
C THR A 269 26.35 -6.51 -0.69
N ARG A 270 26.21 -7.64 0.01
CA ARG A 270 26.82 -7.95 1.30
C ARG A 270 27.07 -9.46 1.41
N PRO A 271 27.90 -9.90 2.37
CA PRO A 271 28.10 -11.33 2.59
C PRO A 271 26.90 -11.96 3.30
N TYR A 272 26.50 -13.16 2.86
CA TYR A 272 25.46 -13.97 3.51
C TYR A 272 25.99 -15.27 4.04
N SER A 273 25.81 -15.52 5.34
CA SER A 273 26.15 -16.80 5.98
C SER A 273 25.29 -17.93 5.40
N ALA A 274 25.84 -19.12 5.23
CA ALA A 274 25.04 -20.27 4.83
C ALA A 274 23.91 -20.52 5.85
N GLY A 275 22.71 -20.73 5.31
CA GLY A 275 21.47 -20.83 6.08
C GLY A 275 20.87 -19.48 6.48
N GLU A 276 21.52 -18.35 6.18
CA GLU A 276 20.92 -17.03 6.29
C GLU A 276 19.93 -16.80 5.14
N GLU A 277 18.80 -16.19 5.46
CA GLU A 277 17.80 -15.84 4.45
C GLU A 277 18.30 -14.67 3.60
N VAL A 278 18.17 -14.82 2.29
CA VAL A 278 18.45 -13.75 1.35
C VAL A 278 17.16 -12.98 1.10
N TYR A 279 17.23 -11.66 1.27
CA TYR A 279 16.11 -10.76 1.04
C TYR A 279 16.40 -9.85 -0.14
N ILE A 280 15.34 -9.42 -0.82
CA ILE A 280 15.39 -8.32 -1.79
C ILE A 280 14.54 -7.15 -1.28
N CYS A 281 14.80 -5.95 -1.82
CA CYS A 281 13.98 -4.78 -1.52
C CYS A 281 12.93 -4.61 -2.63
N TYR A 282 11.66 -4.82 -2.30
CA TYR A 282 10.53 -4.61 -3.22
C TYR A 282 10.30 -3.12 -3.57
N GLY A 283 10.89 -2.22 -2.78
CA GLY A 283 10.78 -0.77 -2.91
C GLY A 283 10.70 -0.09 -1.55
N ASN A 284 10.76 1.24 -1.57
CA ASN A 284 10.68 2.08 -0.37
C ASN A 284 9.21 2.31 -0.03
N HIS A 285 8.55 1.26 0.43
CA HIS A 285 7.09 1.22 0.62
C HIS A 285 6.72 1.36 2.09
N SER A 286 5.64 2.08 2.37
CA SER A 286 5.05 2.13 3.72
C SER A 286 4.38 0.80 4.07
N ASN A 287 4.12 0.55 5.36
CA ASN A 287 3.38 -0.65 5.75
C ASN A 287 1.94 -0.64 5.25
N ASP A 288 1.34 0.53 5.02
CA ASP A 288 0.03 0.63 4.36
C ASP A 288 0.11 0.10 2.91
N PHE A 289 1.16 0.46 2.17
CA PHE A 289 1.37 -0.05 0.81
C PHE A 289 1.73 -1.53 0.79
N LEU A 290 2.62 -1.99 1.67
CA LEU A 290 2.98 -3.41 1.79
C LEU A 290 1.76 -4.27 2.13
N LEU A 291 0.88 -3.81 3.01
CA LEU A 291 -0.33 -4.54 3.35
C LEU A 291 -1.28 -4.65 2.16
N ILE A 292 -1.57 -3.54 1.47
CA ILE A 292 -2.53 -3.56 0.36
C ILE A 292 -1.97 -4.32 -0.85
N GLU A 293 -0.72 -4.06 -1.24
CA GLU A 293 -0.19 -4.57 -2.51
C GLU A 293 0.55 -5.91 -2.36
N TYR A 294 1.03 -6.26 -1.17
CA TYR A 294 1.78 -7.51 -0.92
C TYR A 294 1.18 -8.41 0.16
N GLY A 295 0.22 -7.93 0.95
CA GLY A 295 -0.48 -8.74 1.96
C GLY A 295 0.29 -8.96 3.26
N PHE A 296 1.25 -8.11 3.61
CA PHE A 296 1.99 -8.23 4.87
C PHE A 296 2.36 -6.89 5.49
N LEU A 297 2.62 -6.91 6.79
CA LEU A 297 3.20 -5.79 7.55
C LEU A 297 4.64 -6.13 7.91
N PHE A 298 5.52 -5.13 7.89
CA PHE A 298 6.92 -5.28 8.24
C PHE A 298 7.27 -4.42 9.45
N ASP A 299 7.58 -5.06 10.58
CA ASP A 299 7.78 -4.35 11.86
C ASP A 299 9.00 -3.44 11.87
N GLU A 300 10.04 -3.77 11.12
CA GLU A 300 11.32 -3.05 11.07
C GLU A 300 11.39 -2.10 9.86
N ASN A 301 10.24 -1.68 9.33
CA ASN A 301 10.17 -0.89 8.11
C ASN A 301 10.67 0.55 8.29
N VAL A 302 11.87 0.83 7.79
CA VAL A 302 12.48 2.18 7.81
C VAL A 302 11.82 3.18 6.87
N TRP A 303 10.95 2.71 5.96
CA TRP A 303 10.17 3.52 5.02
C TRP A 303 8.69 3.63 5.42
N ASP A 304 8.33 3.17 6.62
CA ASP A 304 6.96 3.31 7.09
C ASP A 304 6.56 4.78 7.22
N GLU A 305 5.28 5.05 7.02
CA GLU A 305 4.68 6.35 7.26
C GLU A 305 3.22 6.16 7.62
N VAL A 306 2.65 7.13 8.34
CA VAL A 306 1.23 7.19 8.63
C VAL A 306 0.67 8.58 8.36
N CYS A 307 -0.46 8.63 7.67
CA CYS A 307 -1.19 9.87 7.43
C CYS A 307 -1.87 10.35 8.72
N ILE A 308 -1.58 11.59 9.10
CA ILE A 308 -2.11 12.28 10.27
C ILE A 308 -2.97 13.49 9.87
N ASP A 309 -3.57 13.46 8.67
CA ASP A 309 -4.50 14.49 8.22
C ASP A 309 -5.59 14.77 9.25
N ASP A 310 -6.14 13.71 9.85
CA ASP A 310 -7.22 13.82 10.83
C ASP A 310 -6.75 14.41 12.17
N ALA A 311 -5.43 14.55 12.40
CA ALA A 311 -4.86 15.31 13.50
C ALA A 311 -4.70 16.80 13.16
N ILE A 312 -4.28 17.11 11.92
CA ILE A 312 -3.90 18.47 11.50
C ILE A 312 -5.07 19.28 10.93
N LEU A 313 -5.93 18.67 10.10
CA LEU A 313 -7.07 19.35 9.47
C LEU A 313 -8.01 20.01 10.50
N PRO A 314 -8.36 19.37 11.65
CA PRO A 314 -9.16 20.04 12.68
C PRO A 314 -8.50 21.27 13.29
N LEU A 315 -7.16 21.35 13.30
CA LEU A 315 -6.46 22.56 13.74
C LEU A 315 -6.74 23.70 12.76
N LEU A 316 -6.69 23.44 11.44
CA LEU A 316 -6.94 24.44 10.40
C LEU A 316 -8.39 24.96 10.40
N GLU A 317 -9.35 24.14 10.79
CA GLU A 317 -10.77 24.51 10.86
C GLU A 317 -11.10 25.41 12.04
N LYS A 318 -10.43 25.24 13.19
CA LYS A 318 -10.60 26.11 14.37
C LYS A 318 -10.30 27.59 14.06
N PHE A 319 -9.49 27.87 13.04
CA PHE A 319 -9.14 29.23 12.62
C PHE A 319 -10.07 29.83 11.55
N GLN A 320 -11.08 29.12 11.05
CA GLN A 320 -11.97 29.58 9.96
C GLN A 320 -13.26 30.30 10.41
N LEU A 321 -13.60 30.35 11.70
CA LEU A 321 -14.92 30.90 12.13
C LEU A 321 -14.87 32.36 12.59
N PRO A 322 -15.64 33.25 11.90
CA PRO A 322 -16.67 34.03 12.60
C PRO A 322 -18.06 33.95 11.93
N PRO A 323 -19.17 34.12 12.70
CA PRO A 323 -20.54 33.93 12.21
C PRO A 323 -20.98 35.03 11.24
N LEU A 324 -21.63 34.63 10.13
CA LEU A 324 -22.31 35.52 9.18
C LEU A 324 -23.46 36.29 9.87
N THR A 325 -23.23 37.54 10.26
CA THR A 325 -24.33 38.48 10.49
C THR A 325 -24.67 39.17 9.17
N THR A 326 -25.82 38.81 8.61
CA THR A 326 -26.43 39.49 7.46
C THR A 326 -26.80 40.93 7.80
N GLN A 327 -26.08 41.91 7.28
CA GLN A 327 -26.64 43.25 7.07
C GLN A 327 -26.47 43.67 5.61
N PRO A 328 -27.52 44.20 4.96
CA PRO A 328 -27.43 44.65 3.58
C PRO A 328 -26.63 45.97 3.49
N PRO A 329 -25.85 46.18 2.40
CA PRO A 329 -25.04 47.38 2.27
C PRO A 329 -25.91 48.63 2.11
N LYS A 330 -25.71 49.62 2.99
CA LYS A 330 -26.26 50.98 2.82
C LYS A 330 -25.57 51.63 1.61
N LYS A 331 -26.35 51.99 0.60
CA LYS A 331 -25.88 52.72 -0.59
C LYS A 331 -25.26 54.07 -0.19
N PRO A 332 -24.07 54.43 -0.66
CA PRO A 332 -23.53 55.77 -0.43
C PRO A 332 -24.29 56.79 -1.29
N ALA A 333 -24.75 57.88 -0.67
CA ALA A 333 -25.35 59.01 -1.34
C ALA A 333 -24.28 59.76 -2.18
N ARG A 334 -24.49 59.84 -3.49
CA ARG A 334 -23.69 60.68 -4.41
C ARG A 334 -23.93 62.16 -4.07
N ARG A 335 -22.91 62.88 -3.61
CA ARG A 335 -22.85 64.35 -3.75
C ARG A 335 -22.10 64.67 -5.04
N LEU A 336 -22.73 65.42 -5.95
CA LEU A 336 -22.05 66.06 -7.06
C LEU A 336 -21.37 67.34 -6.57
N ASN A 337 -20.17 67.60 -7.06
CA ASN A 337 -19.45 68.87 -6.97
C ASN A 337 -19.54 69.62 -8.32
N GLU A 338 -19.71 70.95 -8.27
CA GLU A 338 -20.16 71.83 -9.37
C GLU A 338 -19.13 72.16 -10.45
N ARG A 339 -18.01 71.45 -10.57
CA ARG A 339 -17.04 71.71 -11.65
C ARG A 339 -16.54 70.38 -12.18
N GLY A 340 -17.08 69.96 -13.33
CA GLY A 340 -16.74 68.72 -14.02
C GLY A 340 -15.26 68.59 -14.41
N LYS A 341 -14.40 68.31 -13.44
CA LYS A 341 -13.03 67.83 -13.63
C LYS A 341 -12.86 66.53 -12.86
N LYS A 342 -12.34 65.51 -13.55
CA LYS A 342 -11.92 64.24 -12.96
C LYS A 342 -10.69 64.48 -12.08
N ASP A 343 -10.77 64.13 -10.81
CA ASP A 343 -9.57 63.97 -9.99
C ASP A 343 -8.71 62.80 -10.53
N PRO A 344 -7.37 62.90 -10.50
CA PRO A 344 -6.52 61.78 -10.84
C PRO A 344 -6.77 60.64 -9.85
N LYS A 345 -7.04 59.44 -10.36
CA LYS A 345 -7.19 58.21 -9.58
C LYS A 345 -5.97 58.06 -8.67
N SER A 346 -6.15 58.25 -7.37
CA SER A 346 -5.30 57.61 -6.38
C SER A 346 -5.44 56.11 -6.60
N GLN A 347 -4.32 55.44 -6.92
CA GLN A 347 -4.26 53.98 -6.86
C GLN A 347 -4.37 53.59 -5.39
N SER A 348 -5.60 53.40 -4.92
CA SER A 348 -5.85 52.61 -3.72
C SER A 348 -5.44 51.18 -4.06
N THR A 349 -4.31 50.73 -3.52
CA THR A 349 -4.02 49.30 -3.40
C THR A 349 -5.15 48.67 -2.62
N GLU A 350 -6.04 47.98 -3.34
CA GLU A 350 -7.14 47.24 -2.76
C GLU A 350 -6.51 46.11 -1.93
N LYS A 351 -6.36 46.33 -0.62
CA LYS A 351 -5.80 45.34 0.30
C LYS A 351 -6.69 44.11 0.25
N GLN A 352 -6.18 43.01 -0.32
CA GLN A 352 -6.87 41.73 -0.29
C GLN A 352 -7.17 41.35 1.18
N PRO A 353 -8.34 40.74 1.46
CA PRO A 353 -8.64 40.25 2.79
C PRO A 353 -7.58 39.24 3.24
N PRO A 354 -7.26 39.14 4.54
CA PRO A 354 -6.31 38.15 5.01
C PRO A 354 -6.82 36.74 4.68
N LYS A 355 -5.90 35.88 4.27
CA LYS A 355 -6.19 34.48 3.95
C LYS A 355 -6.18 33.64 5.22
N PHE A 356 -7.10 32.69 5.33
CA PHE A 356 -7.07 31.72 6.41
C PHE A 356 -5.94 30.69 6.18
N PRO A 357 -5.44 30.01 7.23
CA PRO A 357 -4.37 29.01 7.08
C PRO A 357 -4.68 27.96 6.01
N LYS A 358 -5.93 27.48 5.95
CA LYS A 358 -6.38 26.50 4.97
C LYS A 358 -6.28 27.02 3.54
N ASP A 359 -6.77 28.23 3.28
CA ASP A 359 -6.73 28.86 1.95
C ASP A 359 -5.29 29.07 1.49
N LEU A 360 -4.43 29.49 2.41
CA LEU A 360 -3.02 29.71 2.13
C LEU A 360 -2.29 28.40 1.80
N LEU A 361 -2.61 27.31 2.51
CA LEU A 361 -2.09 25.97 2.21
C LEU A 361 -2.65 25.41 0.90
N GLU A 362 -3.90 25.70 0.56
CA GLU A 362 -4.49 25.30 -0.72
C GLU A 362 -3.82 26.03 -1.88
N GLU A 363 -3.65 27.34 -1.79
CA GLU A 363 -2.98 28.17 -2.79
C GLU A 363 -1.51 27.75 -3.01
N THR A 364 -0.81 27.42 -1.93
CA THR A 364 0.60 27.00 -1.97
C THR A 364 0.80 25.52 -2.25
N GLY A 365 -0.29 24.73 -2.35
CA GLY A 365 -0.23 23.29 -2.64
C GLY A 365 0.17 22.41 -1.45
N PHE A 366 0.13 22.93 -0.23
CA PHE A 366 0.50 22.24 1.02
C PHE A 366 -0.69 21.77 1.87
N LEU A 367 -1.92 21.83 1.35
CA LEU A 367 -3.10 21.29 2.03
C LEU A 367 -3.15 19.74 1.98
N GLY A 368 -3.28 19.08 3.14
CA GLY A 368 -3.42 17.62 3.29
C GLY A 368 -2.15 16.82 3.00
N ASN A 369 -2.24 15.49 3.09
CA ASN A 369 -1.11 14.55 3.04
C ASN A 369 -0.03 14.85 4.09
N TYR A 370 -0.47 15.15 5.31
CA TYR A 370 0.40 15.28 6.47
C TYR A 370 0.77 13.90 6.98
N ASN A 371 2.06 13.62 7.14
CA ASN A 371 2.56 12.30 7.52
C ASN A 371 3.51 12.38 8.72
N LEU A 372 3.54 11.32 9.51
CA LEU A 372 4.63 10.97 10.41
C LEU A 372 5.41 9.80 9.81
N ASP A 373 6.74 9.82 9.94
CA ASP A 373 7.59 8.69 9.57
C ASP A 373 8.70 8.47 10.61
N PRO A 374 9.26 7.24 10.72
CA PRO A 374 10.23 6.90 11.77
C PRO A 374 11.52 7.73 11.77
N ARG A 375 11.85 8.38 10.64
CA ARG A 375 13.09 9.18 10.48
C ARG A 375 12.84 10.66 10.72
N ASN A 376 11.59 11.10 10.64
CA ASN A 376 11.19 12.46 10.94
C ASN A 376 9.99 12.47 11.91
N PRO A 377 10.25 12.20 13.20
CA PRO A 377 9.22 12.14 14.25
C PRO A 377 8.50 13.47 14.48
N THR A 378 9.09 14.61 14.07
CA THR A 378 8.42 15.92 14.14
C THR A 378 7.46 16.15 12.96
N GLY A 379 7.30 15.17 12.07
CA GLY A 379 6.38 15.20 10.94
C GLY A 379 6.98 15.76 9.65
N CYS A 380 6.41 15.34 8.53
CA CYS A 380 6.95 15.66 7.21
C CYS A 380 6.93 17.18 6.92
N TYR A 381 7.64 17.59 5.87
CA TYR A 381 7.71 19.01 5.48
C TYR A 381 6.32 19.66 5.32
N ARG A 382 5.34 18.93 4.79
CA ARG A 382 3.95 19.45 4.66
C ARG A 382 3.32 19.72 6.03
N THR A 383 3.56 18.85 7.01
CA THR A 383 3.12 19.03 8.40
C THR A 383 3.76 20.28 8.98
N GLN A 384 5.07 20.46 8.79
CA GLN A 384 5.81 21.63 9.26
C GLN A 384 5.34 22.94 8.62
N VAL A 385 5.00 22.92 7.32
CA VAL A 385 4.38 24.06 6.61
C VAL A 385 3.01 24.38 7.19
N ALA A 386 2.17 23.37 7.46
CA ALA A 386 0.85 23.58 8.03
C ALA A 386 0.90 24.20 9.44
N LEU A 387 1.79 23.70 10.30
CA LEU A 387 1.99 24.25 11.65
C LEU A 387 2.47 25.71 11.61
N ARG A 388 3.37 26.05 10.67
CA ARG A 388 3.82 27.44 10.46
C ARG A 388 2.71 28.33 9.90
N ALA A 389 1.88 27.85 8.98
CA ALA A 389 0.70 28.58 8.50
C ALA A 389 -0.26 28.92 9.64
N ILE A 390 -0.51 27.94 10.52
CA ILE A 390 -1.33 28.13 11.73
C ILE A 390 -0.69 29.17 12.65
N SER A 391 0.60 29.01 12.98
CA SER A 391 1.33 29.90 13.89
C SER A 391 1.39 31.35 13.38
N ALA A 392 1.71 31.52 12.09
CA ALA A 392 1.79 32.83 11.43
C ALA A 392 0.50 33.62 11.56
N LEU A 393 -0.65 32.93 11.47
CA LEU A 393 -1.96 33.56 11.42
C LEU A 393 -2.69 33.54 12.77
N SER A 394 -2.29 32.69 13.72
CA SER A 394 -2.82 32.64 15.10
C SER A 394 -2.57 33.94 15.87
N SER A 395 -1.43 34.60 15.62
CA SER A 395 -1.00 35.85 16.27
C SER A 395 -1.92 37.05 16.02
N SER A 396 -2.96 36.89 15.18
CA SER A 396 -3.96 37.91 14.86
C SER A 396 -5.28 37.79 15.65
N SER A 397 -5.47 36.71 16.41
CA SER A 397 -6.77 36.34 17.00
C SER A 397 -6.87 36.49 18.53
N SER A 398 -5.77 36.73 19.24
CA SER A 398 -5.73 36.78 20.72
C SER A 398 -6.07 38.13 21.34
N SER A 399 -6.47 39.16 20.58
CA SER A 399 -7.01 40.40 21.15
C SER A 399 -8.55 40.34 21.18
N SER A 400 -9.07 39.78 22.26
CA SER A 400 -10.49 39.80 22.61
C SER A 400 -10.94 41.22 22.95
N SER A 401 -11.31 42.02 21.95
CA SER A 401 -12.33 43.08 22.09
C SER A 401 -12.50 43.85 20.78
N SER A 402 -13.75 43.91 20.34
CA SER A 402 -14.31 44.80 19.30
C SER A 402 -14.07 44.43 17.83
N SER A 403 -15.18 44.42 17.11
CA SER A 403 -15.33 44.19 15.68
C SER A 403 -14.58 45.24 14.86
N SER A 404 -13.31 45.02 14.58
CA SER A 404 -12.57 45.82 13.61
C SER A 404 -11.70 44.95 12.72
N SER A 405 -12.16 44.81 11.48
CA SER A 405 -11.39 44.53 10.26
C SER A 405 -10.19 43.59 10.40
N LEU A 406 -10.36 42.40 9.82
CA LEU A 406 -9.34 41.43 9.40
C LEU A 406 -8.13 42.06 8.63
N THR A 407 -8.12 43.35 8.30
CA THR A 407 -6.99 44.07 7.70
C THR A 407 -5.93 44.56 8.71
N SER A 408 -5.64 43.81 9.78
CA SER A 408 -4.64 44.25 10.78
C SER A 408 -3.21 44.13 10.21
N PRO A 409 -2.29 45.08 10.50
CA PRO A 409 -0.89 44.99 10.10
C PRO A 409 -0.19 43.70 10.55
N GLN A 410 -0.63 43.09 11.66
CA GLN A 410 -0.11 41.82 12.16
C GLN A 410 -0.47 40.64 11.28
N ALA A 411 -1.70 40.58 10.73
CA ALA A 411 -2.09 39.51 9.81
C ALA A 411 -1.26 39.56 8.52
N GLN A 412 -1.01 40.77 7.99
CA GLN A 412 -0.15 40.98 6.83
C GLN A 412 1.32 40.61 7.12
N GLN A 413 1.80 40.87 8.33
CA GLN A 413 3.14 40.48 8.76
C GLN A 413 3.27 38.95 8.91
N GLY A 414 2.24 38.28 9.43
CA GLY A 414 2.19 36.82 9.54
C GLY A 414 2.22 36.13 8.18
N GLU A 415 1.39 36.58 7.23
CA GLU A 415 1.41 36.06 5.85
C GLU A 415 2.77 36.30 5.18
N LYS A 416 3.37 37.49 5.36
CA LYS A 416 4.71 37.78 4.85
C LYS A 416 5.77 36.84 5.44
N LYS A 417 5.71 36.57 6.75
CA LYS A 417 6.60 35.62 7.45
C LYS A 417 6.46 34.21 6.88
N PHE A 418 5.22 33.76 6.65
CA PHE A 418 4.95 32.45 6.04
C PHE A 418 5.44 32.35 4.59
N ARG A 419 5.22 33.39 3.78
CA ARG A 419 5.70 33.45 2.40
C ARG A 419 7.22 33.45 2.31
N ALA A 420 7.91 34.11 3.25
CA ALA A 420 9.37 34.02 3.35
C ALA A 420 9.86 32.56 3.47
N PHE A 421 9.13 31.74 4.23
CA PHE A 421 9.42 30.33 4.40
C PHE A 421 9.11 29.48 3.17
N VAL A 422 7.89 29.55 2.65
CA VAL A 422 7.48 28.67 1.55
C VAL A 422 8.13 29.06 0.22
N ASP A 423 8.26 30.36 -0.06
CA ASP A 423 8.71 30.83 -1.38
C ASP A 423 10.23 30.99 -1.46
N TYR A 424 10.91 31.22 -0.32
CA TYR A 424 12.35 31.53 -0.28
C TYR A 424 13.16 30.61 0.63
N GLY A 425 12.54 29.63 1.30
CA GLY A 425 13.25 28.68 2.18
C GLY A 425 13.85 29.32 3.44
N GLN A 426 13.45 30.54 3.80
CA GLN A 426 13.88 31.19 5.03
C GLN A 426 12.99 30.70 6.16
N ASP A 427 13.53 30.05 7.20
CA ASP A 427 12.72 29.59 8.33
C ASP A 427 12.91 30.44 9.60
N PRO A 428 12.19 31.57 9.73
CA PRO A 428 12.24 32.40 10.93
C PRO A 428 11.85 31.68 12.23
N TRP A 429 11.14 30.54 12.17
CA TRP A 429 10.74 29.80 13.36
C TRP A 429 11.89 28.96 13.91
N GLU A 430 12.74 28.40 13.04
CA GLU A 430 13.95 27.68 13.47
C GLU A 430 14.99 28.62 14.11
N GLU A 431 15.00 29.90 13.73
CA GLU A 431 15.86 30.92 14.36
C GLU A 431 15.43 31.25 15.80
N SER A 432 14.21 30.88 16.22
CA SER A 432 13.66 31.13 17.55
C SER A 432 13.27 29.82 18.26
N PRO A 433 14.09 29.33 19.21
CA PRO A 433 13.77 28.13 19.98
C PRO A 433 12.40 28.16 20.66
N GLU A 434 11.95 29.34 21.10
CA GLU A 434 10.63 29.52 21.72
C GLU A 434 9.48 29.34 20.72
N GLU A 435 9.64 29.82 19.49
CA GLU A 435 8.62 29.64 18.45
C GLU A 435 8.58 28.19 17.97
N GLN A 436 9.74 27.55 17.79
CA GLN A 436 9.82 26.14 17.45
C GLN A 436 9.20 25.25 18.55
N ALA A 437 9.46 25.54 19.82
CA ALA A 437 8.85 24.83 20.95
C ALA A 437 7.31 24.95 20.94
N LYS A 438 6.75 26.10 20.54
CA LYS A 438 5.29 26.27 20.37
C LYS A 438 4.74 25.42 19.23
N LEU A 439 5.46 25.30 18.11
CA LEU A 439 5.06 24.43 17.01
C LEU A 439 5.07 22.96 17.44
N ASN A 440 6.12 22.54 18.15
CA ASN A 440 6.25 21.19 18.67
C ASN A 440 5.11 20.85 19.65
N ALA A 441 4.84 21.74 20.61
CA ALA A 441 3.74 21.56 21.57
C ALA A 441 2.37 21.47 20.88
N MET A 442 2.14 22.28 19.83
CA MET A 442 0.91 22.23 19.04
C MET A 442 0.75 20.89 18.33
N LEU A 443 1.82 20.36 17.72
CA LEU A 443 1.79 19.05 17.08
C LEU A 443 1.58 17.93 18.12
N ALA A 444 2.32 17.95 19.22
CA ALA A 444 2.19 16.97 20.29
C ALA A 444 0.76 16.89 20.83
N GLN A 445 0.13 18.05 21.08
CA GLN A 445 -1.26 18.10 21.52
C GLN A 445 -2.22 17.47 20.50
N ALA A 446 -2.05 17.79 19.20
CA ALA A 446 -2.89 17.24 18.14
C ALA A 446 -2.72 15.72 17.99
N LEU A 447 -1.49 15.23 18.10
CA LEU A 447 -1.18 13.81 18.04
C LEU A 447 -1.74 13.03 19.24
N ARG A 448 -1.66 13.58 20.45
CA ARG A 448 -2.26 12.97 21.65
C ARG A 448 -3.77 12.81 21.50
N GLN A 449 -4.44 13.86 21.03
CA GLN A 449 -5.88 13.82 20.79
C GLN A 449 -6.22 12.78 19.72
N TRP A 450 -5.56 12.83 18.56
CA TRP A 450 -5.79 11.90 17.46
C TRP A 450 -5.51 10.44 17.84
N SER A 451 -4.44 10.19 18.60
CA SER A 451 -4.11 8.84 19.08
C SER A 451 -5.22 8.27 19.97
N GLY A 452 -5.78 9.06 20.87
CA GLY A 452 -6.92 8.63 21.68
C GLY A 452 -8.19 8.39 20.85
N ASP A 453 -8.55 9.34 20.00
CA ASP A 453 -9.83 9.38 19.28
C ASP A 453 -9.89 8.38 18.10
N VAL A 454 -8.75 8.12 17.46
CA VAL A 454 -8.66 7.28 16.26
C VAL A 454 -7.95 5.97 16.55
N VAL A 455 -6.68 6.01 16.98
CA VAL A 455 -5.87 4.79 17.18
C VAL A 455 -6.47 3.93 18.30
N GLY A 456 -6.66 4.51 19.48
CA GLY A 456 -7.21 3.82 20.64
C GLY A 456 -8.64 3.33 20.42
N LYS A 457 -9.48 4.13 19.76
CA LYS A 457 -10.85 3.74 19.41
C LYS A 457 -10.89 2.55 18.47
N ASN A 458 -10.13 2.59 17.36
CA ASN A 458 -10.09 1.49 16.40
C ASN A 458 -9.56 0.20 17.03
N MET A 459 -8.48 0.29 17.81
CA MET A 459 -7.95 -0.87 18.54
C MET A 459 -8.99 -1.47 19.48
N LYS A 460 -9.68 -0.65 20.28
CA LYS A 460 -10.72 -1.13 21.21
C LYS A 460 -11.88 -1.81 20.50
N VAL A 461 -12.32 -1.26 19.36
CA VAL A 461 -13.39 -1.88 18.55
C VAL A 461 -12.93 -3.22 18.00
N LEU A 462 -11.74 -3.26 17.38
CA LEU A 462 -11.19 -4.49 16.82
C LEU A 462 -10.99 -5.58 17.89
N GLU A 463 -10.46 -5.25 19.07
CA GLU A 463 -10.31 -6.18 20.20
C GLU A 463 -11.66 -6.71 20.71
N GLY A 464 -12.73 -5.93 20.56
CA GLY A 464 -14.10 -6.32 20.89
C GLY A 464 -14.77 -7.24 19.88
N LEU A 465 -14.22 -7.41 18.67
CA LEU A 465 -14.74 -8.34 17.66
C LEU A 465 -14.41 -9.79 18.06
N GLY A 466 -15.31 -10.44 18.78
CA GLY A 466 -15.21 -11.85 19.17
C GLY A 466 -15.62 -12.83 18.07
N ASN A 467 -15.08 -14.07 18.12
CA ASN A 467 -15.44 -15.25 17.32
C ASN A 467 -15.72 -14.99 15.83
N LEU A 468 -14.70 -14.58 15.09
CA LEU A 468 -14.76 -14.43 13.64
C LEU A 468 -14.49 -15.80 12.97
N GLU A 469 -15.52 -16.50 12.49
CA GLU A 469 -15.40 -17.79 11.77
C GLU A 469 -15.63 -17.69 10.25
N CYS A 470 -14.97 -18.58 9.52
CA CYS A 470 -14.78 -18.56 8.07
C CYS A 470 -16.02 -18.96 7.25
N ARG A 471 -16.18 -18.31 6.09
CA ARG A 471 -17.10 -18.70 5.01
C ARG A 471 -16.80 -20.14 4.54
N GLN A 472 -17.65 -21.09 4.89
CA GLN A 472 -17.77 -22.36 4.17
C GLN A 472 -19.09 -22.37 3.40
N GLY A 473 -19.01 -22.12 2.08
CA GLY A 473 -19.94 -22.70 1.11
C GLY A 473 -21.23 -21.93 0.76
N ARG A 474 -21.26 -21.52 -0.52
CA ARG A 474 -22.40 -21.35 -1.45
C ARG A 474 -23.40 -20.20 -1.27
N GLU A 475 -23.62 -19.58 -2.43
CA GLU A 475 -24.66 -18.64 -2.79
C GLU A 475 -26.06 -19.14 -2.42
N GLY A 476 -26.91 -18.23 -1.94
CA GLY A 476 -28.32 -18.47 -1.69
C GLY A 476 -28.85 -17.60 -0.56
N GLU A 477 -29.36 -16.42 -0.93
CA GLU A 477 -30.44 -15.67 -0.27
C GLU A 477 -30.49 -15.65 1.26
N GLY A 478 -30.16 -14.49 1.83
CA GLY A 478 -30.49 -14.16 3.21
C GLY A 478 -29.76 -12.91 3.68
N GLU A 479 -30.43 -11.75 3.59
CA GLU A 479 -30.08 -10.57 4.39
C GLU A 479 -30.26 -10.94 5.88
N GLY A 480 -29.19 -11.42 6.49
CA GLY A 480 -29.14 -11.77 7.91
C GLY A 480 -27.72 -11.55 8.40
N GLU A 481 -27.61 -10.88 9.55
CA GLU A 481 -26.39 -10.47 10.27
C GLU A 481 -25.30 -11.56 10.29
N GLY A 482 -24.52 -11.63 9.21
CA GLY A 482 -23.55 -12.70 8.97
C GLY A 482 -22.14 -12.31 9.40
N VAL A 483 -21.43 -13.26 10.00
CA VAL A 483 -20.06 -13.23 10.55
C VAL A 483 -19.08 -12.27 9.83
N VAL A 484 -18.27 -11.55 10.60
CA VAL A 484 -17.38 -10.45 10.14
C VAL A 484 -15.95 -10.96 9.89
N GLY A 485 -15.62 -11.43 8.69
CA GLY A 485 -14.24 -11.80 8.32
C GLY A 485 -13.58 -12.90 9.18
N ARG A 486 -12.24 -12.98 9.19
CA ARG A 486 -11.45 -13.99 9.93
C ARG A 486 -10.60 -13.36 11.05
N GLU A 487 -10.22 -14.15 12.05
CA GLU A 487 -9.36 -13.69 13.16
C GLU A 487 -8.03 -13.11 12.66
N CYS A 488 -7.40 -13.73 11.67
CA CYS A 488 -6.17 -13.23 11.04
C CYS A 488 -6.29 -11.83 10.42
N HIS A 489 -7.47 -11.47 9.90
CA HIS A 489 -7.75 -10.15 9.32
C HIS A 489 -7.78 -9.10 10.44
N ARG A 490 -8.52 -9.38 11.52
CA ARG A 490 -8.55 -8.54 12.72
C ARG A 490 -7.16 -8.39 13.33
N ASP A 491 -6.41 -9.48 13.45
CA ASP A 491 -5.09 -9.48 14.08
C ASP A 491 -4.09 -8.66 13.25
N THR A 492 -4.18 -8.71 11.91
CA THR A 492 -3.40 -7.84 11.02
C THR A 492 -3.75 -6.36 11.20
N LEU A 493 -5.04 -6.02 11.29
CA LEU A 493 -5.48 -4.64 11.55
C LEU A 493 -4.98 -4.14 12.92
N LEU A 494 -5.08 -4.96 13.96
CA LEU A 494 -4.55 -4.65 15.29
C LEU A 494 -3.03 -4.44 15.25
N MET A 495 -2.31 -5.28 14.52
CA MET A 495 -0.87 -5.13 14.34
C MET A 495 -0.54 -3.78 13.68
N ARG A 496 -1.28 -3.38 12.63
CA ARG A 496 -1.06 -2.10 11.98
C ARG A 496 -1.32 -0.93 12.90
N TRP A 497 -2.43 -0.93 13.65
CA TRP A 497 -2.72 0.16 14.59
C TRP A 497 -1.72 0.22 15.75
N ARG A 498 -1.16 -0.91 16.19
CA ARG A 498 -0.04 -0.90 17.16
C ARG A 498 1.22 -0.28 16.57
N GLN A 499 1.56 -0.53 15.31
CA GLN A 499 2.68 0.12 14.63
C GLN A 499 2.46 1.65 14.58
N VAL A 500 1.27 2.07 14.17
CA VAL A 500 0.88 3.50 14.15
C VAL A 500 0.98 4.12 15.56
N GLY A 501 0.49 3.44 16.59
CA GLY A 501 0.62 3.89 17.99
C GLY A 501 2.07 4.12 18.39
N ARG A 502 2.96 3.15 18.12
CA ARG A 502 4.41 3.31 18.40
C ARG A 502 5.04 4.48 17.66
N MET A 503 4.62 4.76 16.43
CA MET A 503 5.10 5.93 15.68
C MET A 503 4.67 7.23 16.34
N VAL A 504 3.43 7.31 16.82
CA VAL A 504 2.94 8.48 17.56
C VAL A 504 3.67 8.63 18.89
N ASP A 505 3.85 7.54 19.65
CA ASP A 505 4.54 7.59 20.94
C ASP A 505 5.97 8.13 20.79
N ARG A 506 6.73 7.62 19.80
CA ARG A 506 8.06 8.15 19.47
C ARG A 506 8.02 9.62 19.04
N ALA A 507 7.02 10.02 18.26
CA ALA A 507 6.85 11.42 17.87
C ALA A 507 6.62 12.32 19.10
N LEU A 508 5.81 11.87 20.06
CA LEU A 508 5.56 12.61 21.30
C LEU A 508 6.81 12.71 22.17
N GLU A 509 7.59 11.65 22.30
CA GLU A 509 8.87 11.66 23.02
C GLU A 509 9.83 12.71 22.46
N GLU A 510 9.97 12.81 21.13
CA GLU A 510 10.84 13.79 20.48
C GLU A 510 10.29 15.22 20.56
N LEU A 511 8.98 15.41 20.44
CA LEU A 511 8.36 16.74 20.43
C LEU A 511 8.35 17.39 21.81
N GLU A 512 8.39 16.59 22.88
CA GLU A 512 8.31 17.04 24.27
C GLU A 512 9.63 17.00 25.04
N GLY A 513 10.61 16.22 24.55
CA GLY A 513 12.00 16.24 25.04
C GLY A 513 12.73 17.50 24.61
#